data_AF-W5SG08-F1
#
_entry.id   AF-W5SG08-F1
#
_cell.length_a   1.000
_cell.length_b   1.000
_cell.length_c   1.000
_cell.angle_alpha   90.00
_cell.angle_beta   90.00
_cell.angle_gamma   90.00
#
_symmetry.space_group_name_H-M   'P 1'
#
loop_
_entity.id
_entity.type
_entity.pdbx_description
1 polymer ?
#
loop_
_entity_poly.entity_id
_entity_poly.type
_entity_poly.pdbx_seq_one_letter_code
_entity_poly.pdbx_strand_id
1 'polypeptide(L)'
;MKKRKTLSAIIMTLFLIINIVMISCGSGGPAPKEGQAAKADGTVIDLAKISKKIKDAVEFAASVKEVETLVKSVDELAKAIGKKVEAGGTLGDDGGQNGSLISGAYSVVLSADAKLGQLENKEGISTELKAKVTAAKAASKKFLDTVKEQILI
;
A
#
# COMPACT_ATOMS: atom_id res chain seq x y z
N MET A 1 -69.57 24.89 0.05
CA MET A 1 -68.37 25.65 -0.39
C MET A 1 -67.14 25.55 0.53
N LYS A 2 -67.24 25.12 1.80
CA LYS A 2 -66.10 25.03 2.74
C LYS A 2 -65.02 23.98 2.36
N LYS A 3 -65.43 22.78 1.91
CA LYS A 3 -64.53 21.64 1.59
C LYS A 3 -63.58 21.86 0.39
N ARG A 4 -63.98 22.67 -0.61
CA ARG A 4 -63.13 22.98 -1.77
C ARG A 4 -62.00 23.94 -1.41
N LYS A 5 -62.26 24.90 -0.51
CA LYS A 5 -61.24 25.84 -0.01
C LYS A 5 -60.18 25.13 0.84
N THR A 6 -60.58 24.15 1.66
CA THR A 6 -59.65 23.34 2.48
C THR A 6 -58.80 22.40 1.62
N LEU A 7 -59.37 21.77 0.59
CA LEU A 7 -58.62 20.91 -0.33
C LEU A 7 -57.62 21.73 -1.16
N SER A 8 -58.03 22.90 -1.65
CA SER A 8 -57.14 23.81 -2.38
C SER A 8 -55.96 24.30 -1.53
N ALA A 9 -56.19 24.58 -0.24
CA ALA A 9 -55.13 24.98 0.68
C ALA A 9 -54.13 23.84 0.94
N ILE A 10 -54.62 22.61 1.16
CA ILE A 10 -53.77 21.43 1.36
C ILE A 10 -52.90 21.15 0.13
N ILE A 11 -53.47 21.23 -1.09
CA ILE A 11 -52.72 21.03 -2.34
C ILE A 11 -51.64 22.09 -2.49
N MET A 12 -51.95 23.37 -2.20
CA MET A 12 -50.98 24.45 -2.31
C MET A 12 -49.83 24.29 -1.29
N THR A 13 -50.14 23.92 -0.05
CA THR A 13 -49.12 23.65 0.98
C THR A 13 -48.25 22.45 0.62
N LEU A 14 -48.84 21.37 0.11
CA LEU A 14 -48.09 20.19 -0.32
C LEU A 14 -47.18 20.51 -1.52
N PHE A 15 -47.66 21.32 -2.47
CA PHE A 15 -46.87 21.75 -3.62
C PHE A 15 -45.69 22.63 -3.22
N LEU A 16 -45.88 23.53 -2.23
CA LEU A 16 -44.80 24.34 -1.66
C LEU A 16 -43.77 23.48 -0.92
N ILE A 17 -44.21 22.52 -0.10
CA ILE A 17 -43.31 21.60 0.61
C ILE A 17 -42.52 20.74 -0.40
N ILE A 18 -43.17 20.19 -1.42
CA ILE A 18 -42.48 19.41 -2.47
C ILE A 18 -41.48 20.28 -3.23
N ASN A 19 -41.81 21.53 -3.58
CA ASN A 19 -40.85 22.42 -4.23
C ASN A 19 -39.67 22.77 -3.33
N ILE A 20 -39.90 23.04 -2.05
CA ILE A 20 -38.83 23.28 -1.06
C ILE A 20 -37.94 22.03 -0.93
N VAL A 21 -38.55 20.84 -0.86
CA VAL A 21 -37.84 19.56 -0.77
C VAL A 21 -37.05 19.26 -2.05
N MET A 22 -37.60 19.54 -3.23
CA MET A 22 -36.90 19.34 -4.51
C MET A 22 -35.72 20.30 -4.68
N ILE A 23 -35.84 21.53 -4.19
CA ILE A 23 -34.72 22.50 -4.15
C ILE A 23 -33.67 22.08 -3.10
N SER A 24 -34.08 21.51 -1.97
CA SER A 24 -33.15 21.02 -0.93
C SER A 24 -32.58 19.62 -1.19
N CYS A 25 -33.13 18.87 -2.15
CA CYS A 25 -32.66 17.54 -2.54
C CYS A 25 -31.62 17.59 -3.69
N GLY A 26 -31.36 18.77 -4.24
CA GLY A 26 -30.09 19.06 -4.90
C GLY A 26 -29.08 19.42 -3.82
N SER A 27 -28.06 18.57 -3.65
CA SER A 27 -26.95 18.74 -2.70
C SER A 27 -26.63 20.20 -2.40
N GLY A 28 -26.73 20.63 -1.13
CA GLY A 28 -26.48 22.02 -0.69
C GLY A 28 -25.04 22.53 -0.86
N GLY A 29 -24.23 21.89 -1.69
CA GLY A 29 -22.89 22.29 -2.09
C GLY A 29 -22.82 22.66 -3.57
N PRO A 30 -21.68 23.21 -4.04
CA PRO A 30 -21.47 23.48 -5.45
C PRO A 30 -21.72 22.22 -6.29
N ALA A 31 -22.43 22.35 -7.40
CA ALA A 31 -22.57 21.25 -8.35
C ALA A 31 -21.15 20.76 -8.75
N PRO A 32 -20.87 19.45 -8.65
CA PRO A 32 -19.55 18.91 -8.99
C PRO A 32 -19.24 19.24 -10.45
N LYS A 33 -18.03 19.74 -10.69
CA LYS A 33 -17.51 19.96 -12.05
C LYS A 33 -17.04 18.64 -12.65
N GLU A 34 -16.73 18.63 -13.94
CA GLU A 34 -16.14 17.47 -14.61
C GLU A 34 -14.90 16.97 -13.83
N GLY A 35 -14.84 15.67 -13.55
CA GLY A 35 -13.79 15.08 -12.71
C GLY A 35 -13.99 15.22 -11.20
N GLN A 36 -15.15 15.69 -10.73
CA GLN A 36 -15.49 15.79 -9.31
C GLN A 36 -16.73 14.95 -8.95
N ALA A 37 -16.80 14.48 -7.71
CA ALA A 37 -17.99 13.87 -7.13
C ALA A 37 -18.42 14.66 -5.89
N ALA A 38 -19.72 14.79 -5.64
CA ALA A 38 -20.24 15.45 -4.45
C ALA A 38 -20.86 14.42 -3.49
N LYS A 39 -20.54 14.55 -2.20
CA LYS A 39 -21.25 13.83 -1.13
C LYS A 39 -22.57 14.52 -0.82
N ALA A 40 -23.48 13.79 -0.16
CA ALA A 40 -24.76 14.34 0.30
C ALA A 40 -24.59 15.51 1.31
N ASP A 41 -23.46 15.57 2.01
CA ASP A 41 -23.09 16.66 2.93
C ASP A 41 -22.51 17.90 2.21
N GLY A 42 -22.44 17.90 0.87
CA GLY A 42 -21.91 19.00 0.07
C GLY A 42 -20.39 18.96 -0.12
N THR A 43 -19.66 18.00 0.46
CA THR A 43 -18.22 17.82 0.24
C THR A 43 -17.94 17.42 -1.20
N VAL A 44 -17.06 18.16 -1.88
CA VAL A 44 -16.61 17.85 -3.24
C VAL A 44 -15.30 17.06 -3.21
N ILE A 45 -15.27 15.94 -3.91
CA ILE A 45 -14.15 15.03 -4.07
C ILE A 45 -13.54 15.24 -5.46
N ASP A 46 -12.25 15.52 -5.51
CA ASP A 46 -11.47 15.57 -6.75
C ASP A 46 -10.99 14.15 -7.13
N LEU A 47 -11.58 13.56 -8.18
CA LEU A 47 -11.26 12.19 -8.58
C LEU A 47 -9.84 12.06 -9.12
N ALA A 48 -9.30 13.08 -9.79
CA ALA A 48 -7.94 13.06 -10.30
C ALA A 48 -6.93 13.01 -9.14
N LYS A 49 -7.16 13.81 -8.09
CA LYS A 49 -6.33 13.80 -6.87
C LYS A 49 -6.41 12.46 -6.13
N ILE A 50 -7.60 11.86 -6.03
CA ILE A 50 -7.78 10.54 -5.40
C ILE A 50 -7.12 9.43 -6.23
N SER A 51 -7.31 9.43 -7.55
CA SER A 51 -6.68 8.44 -8.45
C SER A 51 -5.15 8.50 -8.34
N LYS A 52 -4.57 9.70 -8.25
CA LYS A 52 -3.13 9.88 -8.02
C LYS A 52 -2.69 9.26 -6.69
N LYS A 53 -3.40 9.57 -5.59
CA LYS A 53 -3.09 8.97 -4.27
C LYS A 53 -3.16 7.44 -4.27
N ILE A 54 -4.14 6.87 -4.96
CA ILE A 54 -4.26 5.40 -5.10
C ILE A 54 -3.05 4.86 -5.85
N LYS A 55 -2.67 5.48 -6.97
CA LYS A 55 -1.49 5.08 -7.74
C LYS A 55 -0.21 5.15 -6.90
N ASP A 56 0.02 6.25 -6.20
CA ASP A 56 1.20 6.44 -5.34
C ASP A 56 1.26 5.37 -4.22
N ALA A 57 0.11 5.04 -3.63
CA ALA A 57 -0.01 3.99 -2.61
C ALA A 57 0.26 2.58 -3.17
N VAL A 58 -0.25 2.27 -4.36
CA VAL A 58 -0.03 0.98 -5.04
C VAL A 58 1.45 0.82 -5.41
N GLU A 59 2.09 1.87 -5.93
CA GLU A 59 3.53 1.85 -6.25
C GLU A 59 4.38 1.63 -5.00
N PHE A 60 4.06 2.33 -3.89
CA PHE A 60 4.74 2.10 -2.61
C PHE A 60 4.57 0.66 -2.12
N ALA A 61 3.35 0.13 -2.15
CA ALA A 61 3.05 -1.24 -1.73
C ALA A 61 3.78 -2.29 -2.59
N ALA A 62 3.90 -2.07 -3.91
CA ALA A 62 4.65 -2.94 -4.81
C ALA A 62 6.14 -2.98 -4.44
N SER A 63 6.76 -1.83 -4.17
CA SER A 63 8.16 -1.77 -3.72
C SER A 63 8.37 -2.46 -2.37
N VAL A 64 7.44 -2.31 -1.42
CA VAL A 64 7.49 -3.04 -0.15
C VAL A 64 7.37 -4.56 -0.37
N LYS A 65 6.50 -4.98 -1.30
CA LYS A 65 6.31 -6.41 -1.62
C LYS A 65 7.55 -7.05 -2.22
N GLU A 66 8.29 -6.29 -3.03
CA GLU A 66 9.56 -6.75 -3.58
C GLU A 66 10.59 -7.02 -2.47
N VAL A 67 10.72 -6.11 -1.49
CA VAL A 67 11.58 -6.31 -0.31
C VAL A 67 11.15 -7.54 0.49
N GLU A 68 9.84 -7.71 0.76
CA GLU A 68 9.30 -8.87 1.45
C GLU A 68 9.67 -10.18 0.74
N THR A 69 9.57 -10.19 -0.60
CA THR A 69 9.87 -11.37 -1.42
C THR A 69 11.37 -11.71 -1.39
N LEU A 70 12.25 -10.71 -1.45
CA LEU A 70 13.69 -10.91 -1.32
C LEU A 70 14.03 -11.50 0.05
N VAL A 71 13.48 -10.96 1.13
CA VAL A 71 13.72 -11.48 2.49
C VAL A 71 13.22 -12.93 2.61
N LYS A 72 12.02 -13.24 2.12
CA LYS A 72 11.49 -14.61 2.11
C LYS A 72 12.31 -15.58 1.26
N SER A 73 12.94 -15.11 0.18
CA SER A 73 13.80 -15.97 -0.63
C SER A 73 15.02 -16.49 0.13
N VAL A 74 15.46 -15.78 1.18
CA VAL A 74 16.53 -16.26 2.08
C VAL A 74 16.11 -17.49 2.86
N ASP A 75 14.83 -17.62 3.25
CA ASP A 75 14.32 -18.82 3.90
C ASP A 75 14.38 -20.03 2.96
N GLU A 76 14.16 -19.83 1.66
CA GLU A 76 14.31 -20.88 0.65
C GLU A 76 15.79 -21.25 0.43
N LEU A 77 16.70 -20.26 0.40
CA LEU A 77 18.14 -20.51 0.35
C LEU A 77 18.63 -21.28 1.60
N ALA A 78 18.07 -21.00 2.77
CA ALA A 78 18.42 -21.70 4.01
C ALA A 78 18.10 -23.20 3.95
N LYS A 79 17.07 -23.62 3.19
CA LYS A 79 16.75 -25.04 2.98
C LYS A 79 17.82 -25.79 2.18
N ALA A 80 18.67 -25.08 1.42
CA ALA A 80 19.76 -25.66 0.65
C ALA A 80 21.07 -25.80 1.46
N ILE A 81 21.09 -25.43 2.75
CA ILE A 81 22.28 -25.56 3.59
C ILE A 81 22.71 -27.04 3.69
N GLY A 82 23.97 -27.30 3.35
CA GLY A 82 24.58 -28.63 3.34
C GLY A 82 24.09 -29.50 2.20
N LYS A 83 23.43 -28.92 1.18
CA LYS A 83 22.85 -29.65 0.05
C LYS A 83 23.55 -29.35 -1.27
N LYS A 84 23.56 -30.34 -2.15
CA LYS A 84 23.94 -30.23 -3.57
C LYS A 84 22.86 -30.80 -4.47
N VAL A 85 22.85 -30.35 -5.73
CA VAL A 85 21.98 -30.93 -6.76
C VAL A 85 22.57 -32.25 -7.24
N GLU A 86 21.78 -33.31 -7.21
CA GLU A 86 22.12 -34.61 -7.78
C GLU A 86 21.58 -34.76 -9.20
N ALA A 87 22.06 -35.75 -9.95
CA ALA A 87 21.66 -35.98 -11.35
C ALA A 87 20.14 -36.17 -11.54
N GLY A 88 19.41 -36.58 -10.49
CA GLY A 88 17.95 -36.74 -10.50
C GLY A 88 17.17 -35.45 -10.20
N GLY A 89 17.82 -34.31 -10.01
CA GLY A 89 17.17 -33.06 -9.60
C GLY A 89 16.78 -33.01 -8.13
N THR A 90 17.26 -33.97 -7.32
CA THR A 90 17.08 -34.03 -5.87
C THR A 90 18.21 -33.30 -5.13
N LEU A 91 17.94 -32.93 -3.88
CA LEU A 91 18.95 -32.37 -2.98
C LEU A 91 19.58 -33.48 -2.13
N GLY A 92 20.84 -33.79 -2.42
CA GLY A 92 21.67 -34.70 -1.62
C GLY A 92 22.60 -33.94 -0.68
N ASP A 93 23.31 -34.64 0.21
CA ASP A 93 24.25 -34.00 1.14
C ASP A 93 25.57 -33.58 0.44
N ASP A 94 26.07 -32.40 0.82
CA ASP A 94 27.30 -31.79 0.26
C ASP A 94 28.43 -31.60 1.29
N GLY A 95 28.27 -32.19 2.48
CA GLY A 95 29.29 -32.10 3.54
C GLY A 95 29.51 -30.69 4.10
N GLY A 96 28.55 -29.77 3.93
CA GLY A 96 28.56 -28.45 4.56
C GLY A 96 29.27 -27.33 3.78
N GLN A 97 29.48 -27.49 2.47
CA GLN A 97 30.17 -26.51 1.61
C GLN A 97 29.27 -25.30 1.24
N ASN A 98 28.90 -24.48 2.22
CA ASN A 98 27.88 -23.42 2.06
C ASN A 98 28.40 -22.03 1.66
N GLY A 99 29.68 -21.86 1.36
CA GLY A 99 30.29 -20.53 1.19
C GLY A 99 29.64 -19.68 0.09
N SER A 100 29.35 -20.28 -1.07
CA SER A 100 28.65 -19.60 -2.18
C SER A 100 27.18 -19.33 -1.87
N LEU A 101 26.50 -20.25 -1.16
CA LEU A 101 25.12 -20.10 -0.72
C LEU A 101 24.96 -18.90 0.24
N ILE A 102 25.84 -18.80 1.24
CA ILE A 102 25.86 -17.67 2.19
C ILE A 102 26.15 -16.36 1.46
N SER A 103 27.10 -16.37 0.51
CA SER A 103 27.40 -15.20 -0.33
C SER A 103 26.19 -14.77 -1.17
N GLY A 104 25.42 -15.72 -1.70
CA GLY A 104 24.17 -15.48 -2.39
C GLY A 104 23.10 -14.85 -1.48
N ALA A 105 22.87 -15.44 -0.31
CA ALA A 105 21.93 -14.90 0.69
C ALA A 105 22.33 -13.48 1.13
N TYR A 106 23.62 -13.24 1.36
CA TYR A 106 24.15 -11.91 1.67
C TYR A 106 23.86 -10.90 0.54
N SER A 107 24.07 -11.28 -0.72
CA SER A 107 23.78 -10.43 -1.89
C SER A 107 22.29 -10.10 -2.03
N VAL A 108 21.41 -11.06 -1.73
CA VAL A 108 19.96 -10.85 -1.70
C VAL A 108 19.58 -9.82 -0.62
N VAL A 109 20.08 -9.97 0.61
CA VAL A 109 19.80 -9.01 1.69
C VAL A 109 20.42 -7.64 1.41
N LEU A 110 21.60 -7.59 0.78
CA LEU A 110 22.20 -6.33 0.34
C LEU A 110 21.30 -5.60 -0.65
N SER A 111 20.69 -6.33 -1.59
CA SER A 111 19.71 -5.79 -2.53
C SER A 111 18.44 -5.30 -1.83
N ALA A 112 17.96 -6.03 -0.82
CA ALA A 112 16.84 -5.61 0.02
C ALA A 112 17.14 -4.32 0.81
N ASP A 113 18.35 -4.20 1.38
CA ASP A 113 18.80 -2.98 2.09
C ASP A 113 18.83 -1.75 1.18
N ALA A 114 19.31 -1.91 -0.05
CA ALA A 114 19.33 -0.85 -1.06
C ALA A 114 17.91 -0.36 -1.40
N LYS A 115 16.96 -1.29 -1.59
CA LYS A 115 15.55 -0.97 -1.85
C LYS A 115 14.87 -0.31 -0.65
N LEU A 116 15.17 -0.75 0.57
CA LEU A 116 14.74 -0.07 1.79
C LEU A 116 15.29 1.35 1.88
N GLY A 117 16.53 1.58 1.44
CA GLY A 117 17.11 2.92 1.32
C GLY A 117 16.37 3.81 0.31
N GLN A 118 15.91 3.25 -0.80
CA GLN A 118 15.07 3.99 -1.76
C GLN A 118 13.70 4.35 -1.15
N LEU A 119 13.08 3.42 -0.42
CA LEU A 119 11.82 3.63 0.28
C LEU A 119 11.92 4.68 1.39
N GLU A 120 13.02 4.70 2.14
CA GLU A 120 13.27 5.66 3.21
C GLU A 120 13.37 7.10 2.70
N ASN A 121 13.93 7.25 1.50
CA ASN A 121 14.10 8.54 0.82
C ASN A 121 12.87 8.94 -0.02
N LYS A 122 11.82 8.12 -0.07
CA LYS A 122 10.61 8.45 -0.84
C LYS A 122 9.86 9.61 -0.17
N GLU A 123 9.52 10.62 -0.95
CA GLU A 123 8.67 11.73 -0.51
C GLU A 123 7.20 11.30 -0.41
N GLY A 124 6.41 12.04 0.39
CA GLY A 124 4.97 11.85 0.46
C GLY A 124 4.50 10.63 1.28
N ILE A 125 5.41 9.87 1.88
CA ILE A 125 5.07 8.82 2.85
C ILE A 125 4.85 9.41 4.25
N SER A 126 3.95 8.82 5.03
CA SER A 126 3.71 9.26 6.41
C SER A 126 4.93 9.02 7.30
N THR A 127 5.05 9.81 8.37
CA THR A 127 6.10 9.63 9.39
C THR A 127 6.09 8.22 9.98
N GLU A 128 4.91 7.63 10.17
CA GLU A 128 4.76 6.26 10.68
C GLU A 128 5.32 5.21 9.71
N LEU A 129 4.99 5.32 8.41
CA LEU A 129 5.54 4.41 7.40
C LEU A 129 7.04 4.58 7.25
N LYS A 130 7.54 5.82 7.31
CA LYS A 130 8.97 6.10 7.26
C LYS A 130 9.71 5.45 8.43
N ALA A 131 9.18 5.56 9.65
CA ALA A 131 9.75 4.89 10.82
C ALA A 131 9.82 3.36 10.66
N LYS A 132 8.78 2.74 10.09
CA LYS A 132 8.77 1.29 9.79
C LYS A 132 9.83 0.90 8.75
N VAL A 133 10.01 1.70 7.70
CA VAL A 133 11.05 1.48 6.68
C VAL A 133 12.45 1.63 7.28
N THR A 134 12.69 2.68 8.07
CA THR A 134 13.98 2.89 8.76
C THR A 134 14.30 1.73 9.70
N ALA A 135 13.32 1.21 10.45
CA ALA A 135 13.51 0.05 11.32
C ALA A 135 13.87 -1.21 10.52
N ALA A 136 13.17 -1.48 9.41
CA ALA A 136 13.48 -2.59 8.53
C ALA A 136 14.89 -2.46 7.93
N LYS A 137 15.29 -1.24 7.53
CA LYS A 137 16.63 -0.95 7.00
C LYS A 137 17.73 -1.17 8.05
N ALA A 138 17.48 -0.73 9.28
CA ALA A 138 18.42 -0.97 10.38
C ALA A 138 18.61 -2.48 10.64
N ALA A 139 17.53 -3.26 10.52
CA ALA A 139 17.60 -4.72 10.63
C ALA A 139 18.39 -5.37 9.49
N SER A 140 18.16 -4.96 8.22
CA SER A 140 18.95 -5.47 7.08
C SER A 140 20.43 -5.13 7.21
N LYS A 141 20.75 -3.90 7.61
CA LYS A 141 22.14 -3.49 7.87
C LYS A 141 22.79 -4.32 8.98
N LYS A 142 22.10 -4.52 10.09
CA LYS A 142 22.59 -5.35 11.21
C LYS A 142 22.88 -6.78 10.74
N PHE A 143 21.99 -7.38 9.96
CA PHE A 143 22.24 -8.71 9.37
C PHE A 143 23.52 -8.72 8.52
N LEU A 144 23.67 -7.77 7.61
CA LEU A 144 24.84 -7.69 6.73
C LEU A 144 26.14 -7.53 7.52
N ASP A 145 26.15 -6.65 8.52
CA ASP A 145 27.32 -6.42 9.35
C ASP A 145 27.68 -7.67 10.18
N THR A 146 26.69 -8.36 10.76
CA THR A 146 26.91 -9.66 11.44
C THR A 146 27.51 -10.70 10.50
N VAL A 147 27.02 -10.83 9.26
CA VAL A 147 27.57 -11.81 8.30
C VAL A 147 29.02 -11.47 7.92
N LYS A 148 29.36 -10.19 7.73
CA LYS A 148 30.75 -9.77 7.47
C LYS A 148 31.69 -10.14 8.61
N GLU A 149 31.27 -9.88 9.85
CA GLU A 149 32.07 -10.17 11.04
C GLU A 149 32.34 -11.67 11.20
N GLN A 150 31.38 -12.52 10.81
CA GLN A 150 31.51 -13.98 10.89
C GLN A 150 32.34 -14.59 9.74
N ILE A 151 32.51 -13.89 8.62
CA ILE A 151 33.30 -14.36 7.45
C ILE A 151 34.79 -13.93 7.57
N LEU A 152 35.11 -12.98 8.45
CA LEU A 152 36.47 -12.47 8.67
C LEU A 152 37.32 -13.33 9.65
N ILE A 153 36.96 -14.59 9.86
CA ILE A 153 37.65 -15.55 10.74
C ILE A 153 38.00 -16.80 9.93
#